data_AF-A0A7S1ED92-F1
#
_entry.id   AF-A0A7S1ED92-F1
#
_cell.length_a   1.000
_cell.length_b   1.000
_cell.length_c   1.000
_cell.angle_alpha   90.00
_cell.angle_beta   90.00
_cell.angle_gamma   90.00
#
_symmetry.space_group_name_H-M   'P 1'
#
loop_
_entity.id
_entity.type
_entity.pdbx_description
1 polymer ?
#
loop_
_entity_poly.entity_id
_entity_poly.type
_entity_poly.pdbx_seq_one_letter_code
_entity_poly.pdbx_strand_id
1 'polypeptide(L)'
;SARGTIRFDAEVAHEANAGLKRALSRLEPIKARHPVVSYADIYTLSAAVAVEALGGPRIPWRGGRKDSLDPRDAVPDGRLPDPDRDDKEYKTGRTMMHLRETFGRMGFGDQEL
;
A
#
# COMPACT_ATOMS: atom_id res chain seq x y z
N SER A 1 -0.98 3.04 -11.27
CA SER A 1 -0.32 1.73 -11.19
C SER A 1 0.73 1.76 -10.10
N ALA A 2 0.86 0.71 -9.28
CA ALA A 2 1.84 0.65 -8.19
C ALA A 2 3.28 0.54 -8.75
N ARG A 3 4.18 1.42 -8.30
CA ARG A 3 5.54 1.60 -8.85
C ARG A 3 6.66 1.28 -7.85
N GLY A 4 6.33 0.66 -6.72
CA GLY A 4 7.32 0.25 -5.71
C GLY A 4 8.07 1.42 -5.06
N THR A 5 7.49 2.61 -5.03
CA THR A 5 8.12 3.83 -4.49
C THR A 5 8.25 3.82 -2.97
N ILE A 6 7.40 3.06 -2.26
CA ILE A 6 7.45 2.83 -0.81
C ILE A 6 8.81 2.33 -0.28
N ARG A 7 9.69 1.85 -1.17
CA ARG A 7 11.06 1.44 -0.80
C ARG A 7 12.01 2.60 -0.58
N PHE A 8 11.67 3.78 -1.09
CA PHE A 8 12.47 4.99 -0.92
C PHE A 8 12.23 5.58 0.47
N ASP A 9 13.29 6.10 1.10
CA ASP A 9 13.22 6.64 2.45
C ASP A 9 12.17 7.76 2.58
N ALA A 10 11.98 8.57 1.53
CA ALA A 10 10.99 9.63 1.50
C ALA A 10 9.56 9.11 1.77
N GLU A 11 9.18 7.96 1.20
CA GLU A 11 7.82 7.42 1.34
C GLU A 11 7.69 6.44 2.52
N VAL A 12 8.71 5.62 2.79
CA VAL A 12 8.67 4.67 3.92
C VAL A 12 8.68 5.37 5.28
N ALA A 13 9.18 6.61 5.34
CA ALA A 13 9.25 7.40 6.56
C ALA A 13 7.95 8.15 6.89
N HIS A 14 6.95 8.15 6.00
CA HIS A 14 5.62 8.69 6.32
C HIS A 14 5.05 8.02 7.56
N GLU A 15 4.35 8.78 8.41
CA GLU A 15 3.80 8.29 9.67
C GLU A 15 2.85 7.10 9.45
N ALA A 16 1.98 7.20 8.44
CA ALA A 16 1.05 6.13 8.07
C ALA A 16 1.74 4.83 7.57
N ASN A 17 3.04 4.88 7.25
CA ASN A 17 3.85 3.73 6.86
C ASN A 17 4.72 3.19 8.01
N ALA A 18 4.56 3.71 9.23
CA ALA A 18 5.32 3.27 10.40
C ALA A 18 5.27 1.74 10.57
N GLY A 19 6.44 1.12 10.68
CA GLY A 19 6.59 -0.34 10.83
C GLY A 19 6.76 -1.12 9.53
N LEU A 20 6.38 -0.57 8.36
CA LEU A 20 6.49 -1.28 7.08
C LEU A 20 7.93 -1.55 6.67
N LYS A 21 8.90 -0.76 7.13
CA LYS A 21 10.34 -1.00 6.91
C LYS A 21 10.76 -2.43 7.27
N ARG A 22 10.21 -3.00 8.35
CA ARG A 22 10.49 -4.40 8.75
C ARG A 22 9.94 -5.41 7.76
N ALA A 23 8.75 -5.17 7.20
CA ALA A 23 8.16 -6.04 6.19
C ALA A 23 8.96 -5.97 4.89
N LEU A 24 9.32 -4.77 4.43
CA LEU A 24 10.15 -4.55 3.24
C LEU A 24 11.51 -5.25 3.36
N SER A 25 12.19 -5.13 4.50
CA SER A 25 13.47 -5.83 4.73
C SER A 25 13.37 -7.35 4.64
N ARG A 26 12.21 -7.95 4.96
CA ARG A 26 12.01 -9.40 4.79
C ARG A 26 11.85 -9.82 3.33
N LEU A 27 11.51 -8.88 2.44
CA LEU A 27 11.36 -9.14 1.00
C LEU A 27 12.67 -8.93 0.22
N GLU A 28 13.66 -8.23 0.78
CA GLU A 28 14.97 -8.03 0.12
C GLU A 28 15.68 -9.34 -0.27
N PRO A 29 15.70 -10.41 0.57
CA PRO A 29 16.27 -11.70 0.15
C PRO A 29 15.51 -12.37 -1.01
N ILE A 30 14.22 -12.06 -1.18
CA ILE A 30 13.43 -12.53 -2.33
C ILE A 30 13.82 -11.72 -3.57
N LYS A 31 13.90 -10.39 -3.46
CA LYS A 31 14.39 -9.53 -4.54
C LYS A 31 15.78 -9.93 -5.02
N ALA A 32 16.70 -10.22 -4.09
CA ALA A 32 18.06 -10.64 -4.41
C ALA A 32 18.09 -11.95 -5.22
N ARG A 33 17.20 -12.90 -4.91
CA ARG A 33 17.06 -14.16 -5.66
C ARG A 33 16.35 -13.98 -7.02
N HIS A 34 15.57 -12.92 -7.17
CA HIS A 34 14.79 -12.64 -8.38
C HIS A 34 15.05 -11.20 -8.89
N PRO A 35 16.29 -10.88 -9.34
CA PRO A 35 16.69 -9.52 -9.66
C PRO A 35 15.91 -8.90 -10.83
N VAL A 36 15.36 -9.72 -11.73
CA VAL A 36 14.56 -9.28 -12.88
C VAL A 36 13.11 -8.90 -12.52
N VAL A 37 12.62 -9.36 -11.37
CA VAL A 37 11.26 -9.04 -10.92
C VAL A 37 11.28 -7.68 -10.23
N SER A 38 10.32 -6.83 -10.55
CA SER A 38 10.20 -5.50 -9.95
C SER A 38 9.84 -5.60 -8.46
N TYR A 39 10.30 -4.64 -7.66
CA TYR A 39 9.84 -4.47 -6.28
C TYR A 39 8.33 -4.33 -6.22
N ALA A 40 7.72 -3.59 -7.15
CA ALA A 40 6.28 -3.44 -7.26
C ALA A 40 5.54 -4.78 -7.40
N ASP A 41 6.05 -5.70 -8.22
CA ASP A 41 5.47 -7.03 -8.36
C ASP A 41 5.75 -7.91 -7.14
N ILE A 42 6.95 -7.85 -6.55
CA ILE A 42 7.25 -8.57 -5.30
C ILE A 42 6.29 -8.16 -4.19
N TYR A 43 6.09 -6.86 -3.95
CA TYR A 43 5.23 -6.39 -2.88
C TYR A 43 3.77 -6.82 -3.06
N THR A 44 3.24 -6.68 -4.28
CA THR A 44 1.84 -7.03 -4.57
C THR A 44 1.61 -8.55 -4.60
N LEU A 45 2.59 -9.33 -5.07
CA LEU A 45 2.50 -10.79 -5.04
C LEU A 45 2.61 -11.31 -3.61
N SER A 46 3.54 -10.79 -2.80
CA SER A 46 3.67 -11.17 -1.39
C SER A 46 2.40 -10.89 -0.60
N ALA A 47 1.71 -9.78 -0.88
CA ALA A 47 0.41 -9.49 -0.27
C ALA A 47 -0.66 -10.52 -0.66
N ALA A 48 -0.78 -10.85 -1.95
CA ALA A 48 -1.73 -11.86 -2.43
C ALA A 48 -1.48 -13.25 -1.83
N VAL A 49 -0.21 -13.66 -1.80
CA VAL A 49 0.22 -14.94 -1.20
C VAL A 49 -0.02 -14.96 0.31
N ALA A 50 0.20 -13.84 1.02
CA ALA A 50 -0.04 -13.78 2.45
C ALA A 50 -1.53 -13.98 2.80
N VAL A 51 -2.45 -13.38 2.03
CA VAL A 51 -3.89 -13.58 2.22
C VAL A 51 -4.26 -15.05 2.03
N GLU A 52 -3.81 -15.67 0.94
CA GLU A 52 -4.09 -17.08 0.65
C GLU A 52 -3.48 -18.02 1.73
N ALA A 53 -2.24 -17.74 2.16
CA ALA A 53 -1.56 -18.54 3.19
C ALA A 53 -2.23 -18.47 4.57
N LEU A 54 -2.96 -17.39 4.86
CA LEU A 54 -3.74 -17.22 6.08
C LEU A 54 -5.17 -17.79 5.96
N GLY A 55 -5.47 -18.54 4.88
CA GLY A 55 -6.77 -19.16 4.65
C GLY A 55 -7.79 -18.24 3.97
N GLY A 56 -7.36 -17.07 3.49
CA GLY A 56 -8.18 -16.18 2.68
C GLY A 56 -8.41 -16.70 1.26
N PRO A 57 -9.21 -15.97 0.45
CA PRO A 57 -9.46 -16.37 -0.92
C PRO A 57 -8.19 -16.22 -1.78
N ARG A 58 -8.10 -17.04 -2.83
CA ARG A 58 -7.07 -16.87 -3.85
C ARG A 58 -7.33 -15.59 -4.64
N ILE A 59 -6.42 -14.63 -4.56
CA ILE A 59 -6.52 -13.35 -5.27
C ILE A 59 -5.97 -13.50 -6.69
N PRO A 60 -6.76 -13.23 -7.75
CA PRO A 60 -6.23 -13.21 -9.11
C PRO A 60 -5.15 -12.14 -9.25
N TRP A 61 -3.90 -12.58 -9.49
CA TRP A 61 -2.75 -11.68 -9.58
C TRP A 61 -2.22 -11.61 -11.02
N ARG A 62 -1.82 -10.40 -11.43
CA ARG A 62 -1.15 -10.13 -12.70
C ARG A 62 0.15 -9.38 -12.44
N GLY A 63 1.24 -9.84 -13.06
CA GLY A 63 2.55 -9.19 -13.01
C GLY A 63 2.77 -8.19 -14.15
N GLY A 64 3.97 -7.64 -14.22
CA GLY A 64 4.41 -6.67 -15.23
C GLY A 64 4.48 -5.23 -14.73
N ARG A 65 4.39 -5.00 -13.42
CA ARG A 65 4.58 -3.65 -12.86
C ARG A 65 6.05 -3.24 -13.04
N LYS A 66 6.25 -1.95 -13.31
CA LYS A 66 7.59 -1.36 -13.42
C LYS A 66 7.90 -0.57 -12.16
N ASP A 67 9.12 -0.74 -11.66
CA ASP A 67 9.61 0.09 -10.57
C ASP A 67 9.82 1.52 -11.08
N SER A 68 9.48 2.48 -10.23
CA SER A 68 10.05 3.82 -10.35
C SER A 68 11.55 3.75 -10.07
N LEU A 69 12.35 4.47 -10.84
CA LEU A 69 13.80 4.58 -10.63
C LEU A 69 14.20 5.85 -9.87
N ASP A 70 13.25 6.75 -9.61
CA ASP A 70 13.52 8.07 -9.06
C ASP A 70 12.77 8.25 -7.73
N PRO A 71 13.46 8.54 -6.62
CA PRO A 71 12.82 8.86 -5.34
C PRO A 71 11.80 10.01 -5.43
N ARG A 72 11.93 10.90 -6.41
CA ARG A 72 10.97 12.01 -6.64
C ARG A 72 9.61 11.55 -7.15
N ASP A 73 9.50 10.31 -7.63
CA ASP A 73 8.20 9.70 -7.96
C ASP A 73 7.44 9.24 -6.71
N ALA A 74 8.06 9.28 -5.52
CA ALA A 74 7.40 8.98 -4.26
C ALA A 74 6.16 9.86 -4.10
N VAL A 75 5.08 9.24 -3.62
CA VAL A 75 3.85 10.01 -3.39
C VAL A 75 4.07 10.98 -2.23
N PRO A 76 3.47 12.17 -2.24
CA PRO A 76 3.44 13.04 -1.06
C PRO A 76 2.73 12.36 0.11
N ASP A 77 3.13 12.71 1.34
CA ASP A 77 2.45 12.30 2.55
C ASP A 77 0.98 12.79 2.61
N GLY A 78 0.18 12.22 3.50
CA GLY A 78 -1.24 12.58 3.69
C GLY A 78 -2.18 12.02 2.61
N ARG A 79 -1.71 11.08 1.80
CA ARG A 79 -2.56 10.36 0.82
C ARG A 79 -3.20 9.09 1.37
N LEU A 80 -2.72 8.59 2.50
CA LEU A 80 -3.30 7.45 3.21
C LEU A 80 -4.40 7.92 4.17
N PRO A 81 -5.41 7.07 4.44
CA PRO A 81 -6.46 7.42 5.38
C PRO A 81 -5.89 7.54 6.80
N ASP A 82 -6.16 8.66 7.44
CA ASP A 82 -5.97 8.88 8.88
C ASP A 82 -7.14 8.22 9.67
N PRO A 83 -6.87 7.30 10.61
CA PRO A 83 -7.90 6.61 11.39
C PRO A 83 -8.64 7.52 12.38
N ASP A 84 -8.02 8.62 12.83
CA ASP A 84 -8.51 9.46 13.94
C ASP A 84 -9.06 10.82 13.45
N ARG A 85 -8.98 11.09 12.14
CA ARG A 85 -9.26 12.40 11.53
C ARG A 85 -10.62 13.01 11.93
N ASP A 86 -11.60 12.15 12.17
CA ASP A 86 -12.98 12.54 12.49
C ASP A 86 -13.41 12.14 13.91
N ASP A 87 -12.49 11.66 14.75
CA ASP A 87 -12.80 11.06 16.05
C ASP A 87 -12.98 12.09 17.18
N LYS A 88 -13.23 13.37 16.85
CA LYS A 88 -13.66 14.34 17.86
C LYS A 88 -15.13 14.18 18.25
N GLU A 89 -15.93 13.49 17.41
CA GLU A 89 -17.31 13.14 17.76
C GLU A 89 -17.84 12.00 16.86
N TYR A 90 -17.73 10.74 17.32
CA TYR A 90 -18.27 9.50 16.72
C TYR A 90 -19.75 9.60 16.25
N LYS A 91 -20.49 10.64 16.67
CA LYS A 91 -21.92 10.86 16.40
C LYS A 91 -22.26 11.55 15.09
N THR A 92 -21.28 12.00 14.29
CA THR A 92 -21.57 12.89 13.13
C THR A 92 -21.43 12.24 11.74
N GLY A 93 -21.00 10.97 11.64
CA GLY A 93 -20.81 10.30 10.35
C GLY A 93 -19.65 10.83 9.50
N ARG A 94 -18.81 11.71 10.07
CA ARG A 94 -17.69 12.36 9.38
C ARG A 94 -16.54 11.41 9.05
N THR A 95 -16.25 10.41 9.90
CA THR A 95 -15.25 9.35 9.62
C THR A 95 -15.51 8.64 8.30
N MET A 96 -16.79 8.40 7.99
CA MET A 96 -17.18 7.77 6.72
C MET A 96 -16.97 8.71 5.52
N MET A 97 -17.02 10.04 5.72
CA MET A 97 -16.78 11.03 4.68
C MET A 97 -15.30 11.06 4.29
N HIS A 98 -14.38 11.10 5.27
CA HIS A 98 -12.94 11.02 5.01
C HIS A 98 -12.53 9.71 4.31
N LEU A 99 -13.12 8.58 4.71
CA LEU A 99 -12.91 7.31 4.03
C LEU A 99 -13.41 7.38 2.58
N ARG A 100 -14.65 7.84 2.33
CA ARG A 100 -15.19 8.00 0.97
C ARG A 100 -14.36 8.94 0.10
N GLU A 101 -13.88 10.05 0.65
CA GLU A 101 -13.01 10.98 -0.08
C GLU A 101 -11.67 10.33 -0.45
N THR A 102 -11.07 9.60 0.50
CA THR A 102 -9.75 8.97 0.31
C THR A 102 -9.83 7.80 -0.68
N PHE A 103 -10.76 6.88 -0.49
CA PHE A 103 -10.94 5.70 -1.33
C PHE A 103 -11.64 6.02 -2.66
N GLY A 104 -12.54 6.99 -2.69
CA GLY A 104 -13.16 7.49 -3.93
C GLY A 104 -12.12 8.07 -4.90
N ARG A 105 -11.09 8.77 -4.41
CA ARG A 105 -9.94 9.21 -5.22
C ARG A 105 -9.14 8.05 -5.84
N MET A 106 -9.21 6.87 -5.23
CA MET A 106 -8.58 5.65 -5.74
C MET A 106 -9.51 4.87 -6.69
N GLY A 107 -10.77 5.29 -6.82
CA GLY A 107 -11.76 4.69 -7.71
C GLY A 107 -12.65 3.62 -7.07
N PHE A 108 -12.64 3.50 -5.74
CA PHE A 108 -13.47 2.54 -5.01
C PHE A 108 -14.89 3.08 -4.75
N GLY A 109 -15.88 2.20 -4.82
CA GLY A 109 -17.26 2.46 -4.38
C GLY A 109 -17.54 2.01 -2.94
N ASP A 110 -18.71 2.34 -2.42
CA ASP A 110 -19.11 2.08 -1.02
C ASP A 110 -19.07 0.59 -0.60
N GLN A 111 -19.22 -0.36 -1.54
CA GLN A 111 -19.11 -1.80 -1.24
C GLN A 111 -17.65 -2.27 -1.06
N GLU A 112 -16.70 -1.54 -1.65
CA GLU A 112 -15.27 -1.87 -1.61
C GLU A 112 -14.54 -1.20 -0.44
N LEU A 113 -15.18 -0.21 0.21
CA LEU A 113 -14.77 0.35 1.50
C LEU A 113 -15.12 -0.61 2.64
#